data_AF-F0VZC3-F1
#
_entry.id   AF-F0VZC3-F1
#
_cell.length_a   1.000
_cell.length_b   1.000
_cell.length_c   1.000
_cell.angle_alpha   90.00
_cell.angle_beta   90.00
_cell.angle_gamma   90.00
#
_symmetry.space_group_name_H-M   'P 1'
#
loop_
_entity.id
_entity.type
_entity.pdbx_description
1 polymer ?
#
loop_
_entity_poly.entity_id
_entity_poly.type
_entity_poly.pdbx_seq_one_letter_code
_entity_poly.pdbx_strand_id
1 'polypeptide(L)'
;MENNSIPLLRAAPDALRHGFTKAATSVRPVHPVQQLQAHNHEMNWELKMATVEQVYGKAASMRLRTEKAVLEQFKRLPGLPSSNAGIDTITGMDEQVDLEDILNDANDHSYEHFKVHEAIEVKLALF
;
A
#
# COMPACT_ATOMS: atom_id res chain seq x y z
N MET A 1 10.95 -0.71 15.96
CA MET A 1 10.64 -1.91 16.76
C MET A 1 11.54 -3.02 16.23
N GLU A 2 12.42 -3.57 17.07
CA GLU A 2 13.43 -4.56 16.66
C GLU A 2 12.78 -5.90 16.27
N ASN A 3 12.59 -6.11 14.97
CA ASN A 3 12.03 -7.34 14.41
C ASN A 3 13.11 -8.39 14.12
N ASN A 4 14.07 -8.56 15.03
CA ASN A 4 15.15 -9.55 14.92
C ASN A 4 14.84 -10.88 15.65
N SER A 5 13.58 -11.08 16.07
CA SER A 5 13.14 -12.29 16.76
C SER A 5 12.21 -13.12 15.86
N ILE A 6 12.32 -14.44 15.97
CA ILE A 6 11.49 -15.38 15.21
C ILE A 6 10.02 -15.18 15.60
N PRO A 7 9.12 -14.91 14.64
CA PRO A 7 7.72 -14.70 14.95
C PRO A 7 7.10 -16.00 15.49
N LEU A 8 6.35 -15.89 16.58
CA LEU A 8 5.54 -16.98 17.12
C LEU A 8 4.35 -17.20 16.19
N LEU A 9 4.37 -18.29 15.41
CA LEU A 9 3.27 -18.64 14.51
C LEU A 9 2.11 -19.24 15.30
N ARG A 10 0.96 -18.56 15.29
CA ARG A 10 -0.28 -19.02 15.97
C ARG A 10 -1.03 -20.10 15.17
N ALA A 11 -0.80 -20.16 13.86
CA ALA A 11 -1.41 -21.12 12.94
C ALA A 11 -0.35 -21.60 11.93
N ALA A 12 -0.62 -22.74 11.29
CA ALA A 12 0.24 -23.24 10.21
C ALA A 12 0.23 -22.24 9.03
N PRO A 13 1.39 -21.92 8.43
CA PRO A 13 1.47 -21.00 7.30
C PRO A 13 0.76 -21.60 6.07
N ASP A 14 -0.01 -20.79 5.36
CA ASP A 14 -0.68 -21.20 4.12
C ASP A 14 0.34 -21.27 2.96
N ALA A 15 0.95 -22.44 2.82
CA ALA A 15 1.99 -22.69 1.84
C ALA A 15 1.47 -22.75 0.39
N LEU A 16 0.17 -22.95 0.18
CA LEU A 16 -0.40 -23.01 -1.17
C LEU A 16 -0.59 -21.62 -1.76
N ARG A 17 -0.97 -20.64 -0.92
CA ARG A 17 -1.15 -19.25 -1.37
C ARG A 17 0.13 -18.43 -1.31
N HIS A 18 0.94 -18.62 -0.27
CA HIS A 18 2.13 -17.78 -0.02
C HIS A 18 3.45 -18.50 -0.31
N GLY A 19 3.39 -19.73 -0.82
CA GLY A 19 4.56 -20.56 -1.06
C GLY A 19 5.24 -21.07 0.21
N PHE A 20 6.30 -21.85 0.03
CA PHE A 20 7.06 -22.43 1.14
C PHE A 20 7.99 -21.39 1.76
N THR A 21 7.55 -20.73 2.83
CA THR A 21 8.35 -19.76 3.58
C THR A 21 8.93 -20.39 4.86
N LYS A 22 10.18 -20.04 5.19
CA LYS A 22 10.82 -20.43 6.45
C LYS A 22 10.71 -19.28 7.44
N ALA A 23 10.38 -19.57 8.71
CA ALA A 23 10.33 -18.55 9.77
C ALA A 23 11.66 -17.77 9.91
N ALA A 24 12.79 -18.42 9.64
CA ALA A 24 14.10 -17.78 9.63
C ALA A 24 14.29 -16.74 8.51
N THR A 25 13.58 -16.86 7.39
CA THR A 25 13.64 -15.89 6.29
C THR A 25 12.97 -14.57 6.69
N SER A 26 11.85 -14.64 7.43
CA SER A 26 11.10 -13.46 7.90
C SER A 26 11.88 -12.59 8.89
N VAL A 27 12.92 -13.15 9.53
CA VAL A 27 13.75 -12.46 10.55
C VAL A 27 15.02 -11.88 9.96
N ARG A 28 15.36 -12.20 8.70
CA ARG A 28 16.58 -11.70 8.09
C ARG A 28 16.52 -10.17 7.98
N PRO A 29 17.61 -9.46 8.32
CA PRO A 29 17.66 -8.02 8.12
C PRO A 29 17.47 -7.72 6.64
N VAL A 30 16.50 -6.86 6.35
CA VAL A 30 16.21 -6.36 5.02
C VAL A 30 17.34 -5.42 4.60
N HIS A 31 17.62 -5.33 3.29
CA HIS A 31 18.63 -4.40 2.79
C HIS A 31 18.26 -2.95 3.17
N PRO A 32 19.20 -2.13 3.66
CA PRO A 32 18.88 -0.78 4.16
C PRO A 32 18.23 0.11 3.10
N VAL A 33 18.61 -0.03 1.83
CA VAL A 33 17.97 0.71 0.72
C VAL A 33 16.52 0.28 0.54
N GLN A 34 16.23 -1.02 0.65
CA GLN A 34 14.86 -1.51 0.54
C GLN A 34 14.00 -0.96 1.70
N GLN A 35 14.56 -0.89 2.91
CA GLN A 35 13.88 -0.26 4.04
C GLN A 35 13.61 1.23 3.79
N LEU A 36 14.60 1.96 3.26
CA LEU A 36 14.44 3.37 2.90
C LEU A 36 13.37 3.57 1.83
N GLN A 37 13.37 2.72 0.79
CA GLN A 37 12.39 2.77 -0.30
C GLN A 37 10.97 2.50 0.22
N ALA A 38 10.78 1.50 1.09
CA ALA A 38 9.48 1.15 1.63
C ALA A 38 8.81 2.29 2.43
N HIS A 39 9.59 3.12 3.11
CA HIS A 39 9.07 4.24 3.92
C HIS A 39 9.15 5.59 3.18
N ASN A 40 9.71 5.61 1.97
CA ASN A 40 10.03 6.84 1.26
C ASN A 40 8.78 7.67 0.96
N HIS A 41 7.72 7.01 0.49
CA HIS A 41 6.47 7.67 0.11
C HIS A 41 5.80 8.37 1.30
N GLU A 42 5.66 7.67 2.43
CA GLU A 42 5.06 8.24 3.65
C GLU A 42 5.90 9.40 4.19
N MET A 43 7.22 9.24 4.23
CA MET A 43 8.14 10.29 4.69
C MET A 43 8.07 11.53 3.79
N ASN A 44 8.11 11.35 2.46
CA ASN A 44 8.03 12.46 1.50
C ASN A 44 6.70 13.20 1.61
N TRP A 45 5.60 12.47 1.80
CA TRP A 45 4.28 13.07 2.01
C TRP A 45 4.26 13.96 3.26
N GLU A 46 4.74 13.47 4.41
CA GLU A 46 4.76 14.26 5.64
C GLU A 46 5.71 15.47 5.54
N LEU A 47 6.86 15.31 4.88
CA LEU A 47 7.76 16.43 4.60
C LEU A 47 7.08 17.48 3.72
N LYS A 48 6.38 17.07 2.65
CA LYS A 48 5.61 17.96 1.77
C LYS A 48 4.52 18.70 2.54
N MET A 49 3.80 18.00 3.42
CA MET A 49 2.76 18.61 4.26
C MET A 49 3.34 19.60 5.28
N ALA A 50 4.50 19.31 5.86
CA ALA A 50 5.19 20.23 6.75
C ALA A 50 5.63 21.51 6.00
N THR A 51 6.13 21.38 4.76
CA THR A 51 6.45 22.53 3.91
C THR A 51 5.20 23.34 3.56
N VAL A 52 4.09 22.69 3.18
CA VAL A 52 2.83 23.39 2.90
C VAL A 52 2.32 24.13 4.13
N GLU A 53 2.43 23.54 5.32
CA GLU A 53 2.06 24.19 6.57
C GLU A 53 2.90 25.44 6.85
N GLN A 54 4.21 25.39 6.58
CA GLN A 54 5.11 26.53 6.75
C GLN A 54 4.86 27.66 5.74
N VAL A 55 4.57 27.32 4.48
CA VAL A 55 4.44 28.30 3.39
C VAL A 55 3.02 28.86 3.28
N TYR A 56 2.00 27.99 3.34
CA TYR A 56 0.60 28.33 3.08
C TYR A 56 -0.26 28.29 4.35
N GLY A 57 0.29 27.83 5.47
CA GLY A 57 -0.40 27.74 6.75
C GLY A 57 -1.11 26.40 6.99
N LYS A 58 -1.51 26.20 8.25
CA LYS A 58 -2.13 24.95 8.74
C LYS A 58 -3.43 24.56 8.04
N ALA A 59 -4.23 25.54 7.63
CA ALA A 59 -5.51 25.27 6.97
C ALA A 59 -5.30 24.61 5.60
N ALA A 60 -4.26 25.02 4.86
CA ALA A 60 -3.93 24.44 3.56
C ALA A 60 -3.47 22.98 3.68
N SER A 61 -2.58 22.68 4.64
CA SER A 61 -2.12 21.31 4.87
C SER A 61 -3.25 20.39 5.37
N MET A 62 -4.13 20.91 6.23
CA MET A 62 -5.32 20.18 6.68
C MET A 62 -6.26 19.85 5.51
N ARG A 63 -6.51 20.82 4.61
CA ARG A 63 -7.34 20.61 3.42
C ARG A 63 -6.79 19.51 2.51
N LEU A 64 -5.49 19.52 2.22
CA LEU A 64 -4.87 18.47 1.39
C LEU A 64 -4.97 17.08 2.04
N ARG A 65 -4.79 17.00 3.37
CA ARG A 65 -4.99 15.74 4.10
C ARG A 65 -6.43 15.27 4.03
N THR A 66 -7.41 16.17 4.14
CA THR A 66 -8.83 15.81 3.99
C THR A 66 -9.16 15.37 2.56
N GLU A 67 -8.62 16.04 1.55
CA GLU A 67 -8.85 15.66 0.15
C GLU A 67 -8.26 14.27 -0.13
N LYS A 68 -7.03 14.00 0.34
CA LYS A 68 -6.42 12.66 0.27
C LYS A 68 -7.30 11.59 0.94
N ALA A 69 -7.75 11.82 2.18
CA ALA A 69 -8.59 10.87 2.92
C ALA A 69 -9.94 10.60 2.22
N VAL A 70 -10.54 11.63 1.62
CA VAL A 70 -11.78 11.49 0.85
C VAL A 70 -11.55 10.65 -0.40
N LEU A 71 -10.46 10.89 -1.14
CA LEU A 71 -10.15 10.13 -2.35
C LEU A 71 -9.77 8.67 -2.06
N GLU A 72 -9.10 8.39 -0.95
CA GLU A 72 -8.80 7.02 -0.49
C GLU A 72 -10.05 6.16 -0.24
N GLN A 73 -11.17 6.79 0.13
CA GLN A 73 -12.42 6.10 0.38
C GLN A 73 -13.10 5.61 -0.91
N PHE A 74 -12.91 6.32 -2.02
CA PHE A 74 -13.54 5.99 -3.30
C PHE A 74 -12.71 4.96 -4.07
N LYS A 75 -13.08 3.68 -3.94
CA LYS A 75 -12.49 2.57 -4.70
C LYS A 75 -13.56 1.83 -5.49
N ARG A 76 -13.14 1.18 -6.58
CA ARG A 76 -14.01 0.29 -7.36
C ARG A 76 -14.44 -0.91 -6.51
N LEU A 77 -15.32 -1.74 -7.08
CA LEU A 77 -15.80 -2.95 -6.44
C LEU A 77 -14.62 -3.85 -6.02
N PRO A 78 -14.73 -4.54 -4.87
CA PRO A 78 -13.71 -5.49 -4.42
C PRO A 78 -13.34 -6.49 -5.51
N GLY A 79 -12.04 -6.76 -5.67
CA GLY A 79 -11.50 -7.63 -6.71
C GLY A 79 -11.20 -6.94 -8.05
N LEU A 80 -11.52 -5.65 -8.19
CA LEU A 80 -11.22 -4.88 -9.41
C LEU A 80 -10.20 -3.77 -9.12
N PRO A 81 -9.09 -3.68 -9.88
CA PRO A 81 -8.06 -2.68 -9.63
C PRO A 81 -8.60 -1.27 -9.85
N SER A 82 -8.32 -0.37 -8.91
CA SER A 82 -8.70 1.05 -9.00
C SER A 82 -7.48 1.85 -9.43
N SER A 83 -7.63 2.70 -10.44
CA SER A 83 -6.52 3.49 -10.99
C SER A 83 -6.08 4.66 -10.11
N ASN A 84 -6.79 4.96 -9.01
CA ASN A 84 -6.44 5.96 -7.98
C ASN A 84 -5.96 7.36 -8.45
N ALA A 85 -6.22 7.74 -9.70
CA ALA A 85 -5.66 8.94 -10.35
C ALA A 85 -5.76 10.23 -9.51
N GLY A 86 -6.86 10.45 -8.78
CA GLY A 86 -6.99 11.61 -7.91
C GLY A 86 -6.02 11.61 -6.72
N ILE A 87 -5.81 10.44 -6.10
CA ILE A 87 -4.84 10.28 -5.00
C ILE A 87 -3.43 10.50 -5.54
N ASP A 88 -3.15 9.95 -6.73
CA ASP A 88 -1.85 10.05 -7.37
C ASP A 88 -1.51 11.50 -7.71
N THR A 89 -2.47 12.28 -8.20
CA THR A 89 -2.28 13.72 -8.44
C THR A 89 -2.07 14.53 -7.15
N ILE A 90 -2.77 14.22 -6.05
CA ILE A 90 -2.55 14.94 -4.78
C ILE A 90 -1.16 14.61 -4.20
N THR A 91 -0.78 13.35 -4.26
CA THR A 91 0.52 12.88 -3.75
C THR A 91 1.67 13.32 -4.68
N GLY A 92 1.40 13.53 -5.97
CA GLY A 92 2.39 13.83 -7.01
C GLY A 92 3.10 12.58 -7.53
N MET A 93 2.45 11.42 -7.43
CA MET A 93 2.98 10.15 -7.96
C MET A 93 2.79 10.05 -9.47
N ASP A 94 1.82 10.77 -10.04
CA ASP A 94 1.56 10.83 -11.49
C ASP A 94 2.71 11.43 -12.31
N GLU A 95 3.61 12.17 -11.65
CA GLU A 95 4.82 12.74 -12.25
C GLU A 95 6.05 11.81 -12.16
N GLN A 96 5.96 10.73 -11.39
CA GLN A 96 7.06 9.80 -11.12
C GLN A 96 6.83 8.46 -11.84
N VAL A 97 7.91 7.75 -12.16
CA VAL A 97 7.85 6.42 -12.77
C VAL A 97 8.40 5.43 -11.75
N ASP A 98 7.56 4.51 -11.32
CA ASP A 98 7.90 3.49 -10.35
C ASP A 98 8.29 2.17 -11.03
N LEU A 99 8.82 1.24 -10.22
CA LEU A 99 9.22 -0.08 -10.73
C LEU A 99 8.03 -0.87 -11.27
N GLU A 100 6.85 -0.65 -10.71
CA GLU A 100 5.59 -1.29 -11.08
C GLU A 100 5.17 -0.91 -12.51
N ASP A 101 5.47 0.32 -12.95
CA ASP A 101 5.17 0.76 -14.32
C ASP A 101 6.03 0.03 -15.37
N ILE A 102 7.23 -0.41 -14.97
CA ILE A 102 8.18 -1.08 -15.88
C ILE A 102 8.02 -2.60 -15.82
N LEU A 103 7.83 -3.15 -14.62
CA LEU A 103 7.84 -4.60 -14.36
C LEU A 103 6.45 -5.22 -14.20
N ASN A 104 5.40 -4.40 -14.35
CA ASN A 104 4.02 -4.70 -13.97
C ASN A 104 3.85 -4.87 -12.44
N ASP A 105 2.65 -4.59 -11.93
CA ASP A 105 2.33 -4.89 -10.53
C ASP A 105 2.43 -6.42 -10.32
N ALA A 106 3.13 -6.82 -9.26
CA ALA A 106 3.24 -8.22 -8.88
C ALA A 106 1.88 -8.83 -8.54
N ASN A 107 0.86 -8.03 -8.22
CA ASN A 107 -0.50 -8.51 -7.97
C ASN A 107 -1.38 -8.55 -9.23
N ASP A 108 -0.93 -7.97 -10.35
CA ASP A 108 -1.67 -7.99 -11.61
C ASP A 108 -1.38 -9.29 -12.36
N HIS A 109 -1.96 -10.37 -11.85
CA HIS A 109 -1.89 -11.69 -12.45
C HIS A 109 -3.07 -11.89 -13.42
N SER A 110 -2.76 -12.22 -14.67
CA SER A 110 -3.77 -12.46 -15.73
C SER A 110 -4.71 -13.65 -15.47
N TYR A 111 -4.45 -14.46 -14.45
CA TYR A 111 -5.18 -15.69 -14.16
C TYR A 111 -6.00 -15.63 -12.85
N GLU A 112 -5.79 -14.61 -12.01
CA GLU A 112 -6.34 -14.53 -10.66
C GLU A 112 -7.18 -13.27 -10.47
N HIS A 113 -8.36 -13.26 -11.06
CA HIS A 113 -9.39 -12.28 -10.72
C HIS A 113 -10.46 -12.97 -9.88
N PHE A 114 -10.59 -12.55 -8.62
CA PHE A 114 -11.73 -12.95 -7.80
C PHE A 114 -13.02 -12.51 -8.50
N LYS A 115 -14.03 -13.38 -8.50
CA LYS A 115 -15.35 -12.97 -8.96
C LYS A 115 -15.82 -11.81 -8.08
N VAL A 116 -16.18 -10.69 -8.68
CA VAL A 116 -16.63 -9.48 -7.98
C VAL A 116 -17.73 -9.78 -6.96
N HIS A 117 -18.63 -10.73 -7.28
CA HIS A 117 -19.69 -11.17 -6.39
C HIS A 117 -19.17 -11.75 -5.07
N GLU A 118 -18.23 -12.69 -5.15
CA GLU A 118 -17.61 -13.35 -3.99
C GLU A 118 -16.83 -12.33 -3.12
N ALA A 119 -16.11 -11.42 -3.76
CA ALA A 119 -15.37 -10.39 -3.05
C ALA A 119 -16.29 -9.38 -2.33
N ILE A 120 -17.49 -9.11 -2.87
CA ILE A 120 -18.51 -8.29 -2.22
C ILE A 120 -19.14 -9.02 -1.04
N GLU A 121 -19.43 -10.32 -1.18
CA GLU A 121 -19.98 -11.15 -0.12
C GLU A 121 -19.08 -11.15 1.13
N VAL A 122 -17.78 -11.35 0.94
CA VAL A 122 -16.78 -11.28 2.02
C VAL A 122 -16.73 -9.87 2.62
N LYS A 123 -16.76 -8.80 1.79
CA LYS A 123 -16.76 -7.42 2.28
C LYS A 123 -17.99 -7.07 3.11
N LEU A 124 -19.15 -7.61 2.75
CA LEU A 124 -20.42 -7.41 3.46
C LEU A 124 -20.60 -8.40 4.62
N ALA A 125 -19.63 -9.29 4.86
CA ALA A 125 -19.69 -10.34 5.87
C ALA A 125 -20.94 -11.24 5.74
N LEU A 126 -21.34 -11.53 4.50
CA LEU A 126 -22.44 -12.45 4.20
C LEU A 126 -22.01 -13.92 4.21
N PHE A 127 -20.70 -14.17 4.09
CA PHE A 127 -20.05 -15.48 4.16
C PHE A 127 -18.79 -15.42 5.03
#